data_AF-A0A956WD36-F1
#
_entry.id   AF-A0A956WD36-F1
#
_cell.length_a   1.000
_cell.length_b   1.000
_cell.length_c   1.000
_cell.angle_alpha   90.00
_cell.angle_beta   90.00
_cell.angle_gamma   90.00
#
_symmetry.space_group_name_H-M   'P 1'
#
loop_
_entity.id
_entity.type
_entity.pdbx_description
1 polymer ?
#
loop_
_entity_poly.entity_id
_entity_poly.type
_entity_poly.pdbx_seq_one_letter_code
_entity_poly.pdbx_strand_id
1 'polypeptide(L)'
;MVTIASDTRSFAGSKAEQETASELFRVLQSVGRFMAIDAPIRLSLDSAAEFFAEKKISQDAVVAAIKANPEIFQLDESGDSPVIVGSRAGTTRFEREVDRTHSFATRLMTPAPKSEHADSSLRPRPRMDSNWSIFDVQTTDLDMPSTTTLAASLSVAQPVEEAEADVTPAEIEEIVAEASRTITVPAAAPLPTDVSEATDAELEAALIERLGSDGQVAMFDGQWMLEDRVPRFSKGELRKLKDYIVEQEQPLTDEVLIQDVLDVRPRSADFGLMRFALNYRLSKEHRDFEFVGTSGQRFWSTSALAPIGTTLRKPNEIGTDYKFLLEEAGAPTPRTRKELSHVLTFYEFSLGLLPYDGEMQEMMAPPVTVGQRTAVLTFECPQVYTTYLVELRYPTPNRGGFIVGLDDFYTENLVPGALLSIRATENDGHYVVEYVNADSQSQRLLELEERRQRYVFRPTSFACGVIDEALLTEELWSSLNGEKPLDEKTRRRPETVVAMTFERIGKTFEGGGFTASFAQLLAGVNIERPFSETLLRSILEHDDTGAFAKDPDGPDDYTYIPGNPA
;
A
#
# COMPACT_ATOMS: atom_id res chain seq x y z
N MET A 1 4.42 -8.78 17.49
CA MET A 1 4.88 -8.97 18.89
C MET A 1 4.85 -10.46 19.17
N VAL A 2 6.00 -11.15 19.03
CA VAL A 2 6.07 -12.60 19.32
C VAL A 2 6.31 -12.73 20.81
N THR A 3 5.30 -13.20 21.53
CA THR A 3 5.40 -13.58 22.94
C THR A 3 6.35 -14.78 23.01
N ILE A 4 7.58 -14.54 23.46
CA ILE A 4 8.53 -15.62 23.71
C ILE A 4 8.01 -16.34 24.96
N ALA A 5 7.54 -17.57 24.77
CA ALA A 5 7.23 -18.46 25.87
C ALA A 5 8.43 -18.49 26.83
N SER A 6 8.17 -18.25 28.11
CA SER A 6 9.16 -18.38 29.17
C SER A 6 9.52 -19.85 29.36
N ASP A 7 10.37 -20.39 28.49
CA ASP A 7 11.00 -21.68 28.75
C ASP A 7 11.86 -21.53 30.00
N THR A 8 11.41 -22.14 31.09
CA THR A 8 12.14 -22.28 32.35
C THR A 8 13.38 -23.13 32.12
N ARG A 9 14.45 -22.49 31.68
CA ARG A 9 15.77 -23.11 31.58
C ARG A 9 16.33 -23.38 32.96
N SER A 10 16.88 -24.58 33.17
CA SER A 10 17.53 -24.95 34.42
C SER A 10 18.94 -24.38 34.48
N PHE A 11 19.24 -23.58 35.51
CA PHE A 11 20.59 -23.10 35.81
C PHE A 11 21.26 -24.03 36.82
N ALA A 12 22.56 -24.26 36.67
CA ALA A 12 23.40 -24.99 37.61
C ALA A 12 24.00 -24.07 38.68
N GLY A 13 24.36 -24.64 39.84
CA GLY A 13 24.96 -23.93 40.97
C GLY A 13 24.11 -23.96 42.24
N SER A 14 24.54 -23.18 43.25
CA SER A 14 23.78 -22.95 44.48
C SER A 14 22.49 -22.17 44.21
N LYS A 15 21.52 -22.18 45.13
CA LYS A 15 20.24 -21.47 44.92
C LYS A 15 20.42 -19.98 44.59
N ALA A 16 21.40 -19.32 45.23
CA ALA A 16 21.74 -17.93 44.97
C ALA A 16 22.41 -17.73 43.59
N GLU A 17 23.24 -18.68 43.15
CA GLU A 17 23.85 -18.66 41.81
C GLU A 17 22.80 -18.88 40.71
N GLN A 18 21.83 -19.76 40.94
CA GLN A 18 20.72 -20.00 40.00
C GLN A 18 19.84 -18.76 39.82
N GLU A 19 19.50 -18.08 40.92
CA GLU A 19 18.76 -16.83 40.89
C GLU A 19 19.54 -15.75 40.12
N THR A 20 20.83 -15.59 40.43
CA THR A 20 21.73 -14.62 39.75
C THR A 20 21.88 -14.93 38.26
N ALA A 21 22.06 -16.20 37.89
CA ALA A 21 22.17 -16.63 36.49
C ALA A 21 20.87 -16.41 35.71
N SER A 22 19.72 -16.65 36.34
CA SER A 22 18.41 -16.41 35.71
C SER A 22 18.17 -14.93 35.43
N GLU A 23 18.59 -14.05 36.33
CA GLU A 23 18.48 -12.61 36.15
C GLU A 23 19.48 -12.10 35.11
N LEU A 24 20.72 -12.58 35.14
CA LEU A 24 21.74 -12.24 34.15
C LEU A 24 21.29 -12.66 32.73
N PHE A 25 20.63 -13.81 32.60
CA PHE A 25 20.07 -14.26 31.32
C PHE A 25 18.96 -13.32 30.82
N ARG A 26 18.09 -12.83 31.72
CA ARG A 26 17.05 -11.84 31.36
C ARG A 26 17.66 -10.51 30.91
N VAL A 27 18.74 -10.07 31.56
CA VAL A 27 19.48 -8.87 31.14
C VAL A 27 20.09 -9.07 29.75
N LEU A 28 20.67 -10.23 29.46
CA LEU A 28 21.18 -10.52 28.12
C LEU A 28 20.05 -10.57 27.08
N GLN A 29 18.89 -11.14 27.41
CA GLN A 29 17.73 -11.11 26.52
C GLN A 29 17.19 -9.70 26.28
N SER A 30 17.27 -8.78 27.25
CA SER A 30 16.84 -7.40 27.08
C SER A 30 17.83 -6.61 26.21
N VAL A 31 19.13 -6.75 26.46
CA VAL A 31 20.20 -6.13 25.65
C VAL A 31 20.16 -6.66 24.20
N GLY A 32 19.93 -7.96 24.03
CA GLY A 32 19.87 -8.62 22.74
C GLY A 32 18.50 -8.61 22.06
N ARG A 33 17.51 -7.83 22.51
CA ARG A 33 16.11 -7.94 22.03
C ARG A 33 15.95 -7.86 20.50
N PHE A 34 16.83 -7.11 19.83
CA PHE A 34 16.84 -6.92 18.38
C PHE A 34 17.85 -7.79 17.63
N MET A 35 18.60 -8.66 18.33
CA MET A 35 19.54 -9.59 17.72
C MET A 35 18.86 -10.92 17.38
N ALA A 36 19.42 -11.66 16.42
CA ALA A 36 18.98 -13.02 16.09
C ALA A 36 19.10 -13.94 17.31
N ILE A 37 18.29 -14.99 17.36
CA ILE A 37 18.16 -15.90 18.51
C ILE A 37 19.51 -16.50 18.94
N ASP A 38 20.35 -16.89 17.98
CA ASP A 38 21.68 -17.48 18.21
C ASP A 38 22.85 -16.50 18.07
N ALA A 39 22.58 -15.19 17.93
CA ALA A 39 23.64 -14.20 17.78
C ALA A 39 24.41 -14.00 19.11
N PRO A 40 25.75 -13.83 19.06
CA PRO A 40 26.54 -13.54 20.25
C PRO A 40 26.26 -12.13 20.76
N ILE A 41 25.71 -12.05 21.96
CA ILE A 41 25.51 -10.82 22.73
C ILE A 41 26.71 -10.66 23.65
N ARG A 42 27.30 -9.47 23.66
CA ARG A 42 28.46 -9.10 24.47
C ARG A 42 28.04 -8.06 25.52
N LEU A 43 28.24 -8.37 26.79
CA LEU A 43 27.93 -7.50 27.93
C LEU A 43 29.19 -7.34 28.79
N SER A 44 29.64 -6.12 29.05
CA SER A 44 30.77 -5.88 29.95
C SER A 44 30.44 -6.32 31.39
N LEU A 45 31.42 -6.91 32.08
CA LEU A 45 31.25 -7.31 33.48
C LEU A 45 30.96 -6.11 34.39
N ASP A 46 31.53 -4.95 34.09
CA ASP A 46 31.34 -3.71 34.86
C ASP A 46 29.89 -3.24 34.80
N SER A 47 29.26 -3.25 33.60
CA SER A 47 27.85 -2.88 33.44
C SER A 47 26.91 -3.91 34.07
N ALA A 48 27.28 -5.19 34.05
CA ALA A 48 26.55 -6.22 34.80
C ALA A 48 26.66 -5.98 36.32
N ALA A 49 27.85 -5.65 36.81
CA ALA A 49 28.09 -5.39 38.23
C ALA A 49 27.34 -4.13 38.71
N GLU A 50 27.27 -3.07 37.91
CA GLU A 50 26.45 -1.88 38.20
C GLU A 50 24.97 -2.23 38.31
N PHE A 51 24.43 -3.02 37.38
CA PHE A 51 23.03 -3.45 37.43
C PHE A 51 22.72 -4.29 38.69
N PHE A 52 23.66 -5.15 39.08
CA PHE A 52 23.51 -6.02 40.26
C PHE A 52 23.86 -5.32 41.59
N ALA A 53 24.50 -4.15 41.55
CA ALA A 53 24.80 -3.36 42.75
C ALA A 53 23.52 -2.89 43.44
N GLU A 54 22.47 -2.53 42.69
CA GLU A 54 21.15 -2.17 43.24
C GLU A 54 20.52 -3.32 44.04
N LYS A 55 20.84 -4.57 43.67
CA LYS A 55 20.34 -5.79 44.32
C LYS A 55 21.28 -6.36 45.39
N LYS A 56 22.35 -5.65 45.74
CA LYS A 56 23.40 -6.06 46.70
C LYS A 56 24.09 -7.39 46.34
N ILE A 57 24.16 -7.73 45.05
CA ILE A 57 24.90 -8.90 44.56
C ILE A 57 26.30 -8.41 44.17
N SER A 58 27.36 -9.07 44.70
CA SER A 58 28.74 -8.69 44.41
C SER A 58 29.19 -9.18 43.03
N GLN A 59 30.16 -8.48 42.43
CA GLN A 59 30.78 -8.88 41.16
C GLN A 59 31.33 -10.31 41.21
N ASP A 60 31.92 -10.73 42.34
CA ASP A 60 32.41 -12.10 42.54
C ASP A 60 31.28 -13.16 42.46
N ALA A 61 30.07 -12.82 42.93
CA ALA A 61 28.92 -13.71 42.85
C ALA A 61 28.40 -13.85 41.40
N VAL A 62 28.46 -12.78 40.61
CA VAL A 62 28.14 -12.83 39.17
C VAL A 62 29.14 -13.71 38.42
N VAL A 63 30.44 -13.57 38.70
CA VAL A 63 31.49 -14.42 38.11
C VAL A 63 31.32 -15.88 38.53
N ALA A 64 30.95 -16.15 39.78
CA ALA A 64 30.66 -17.51 40.25
C ALA A 64 29.46 -18.14 39.51
N ALA A 65 28.39 -17.38 39.29
CA ALA A 65 27.21 -17.83 38.55
C ALA A 65 27.52 -18.12 37.07
N ILE A 66 28.38 -17.30 36.44
CA ILE A 66 28.87 -17.53 35.06
C ILE A 66 29.69 -18.82 34.99
N LYS A 67 30.63 -19.02 35.92
CA LYS A 67 31.48 -20.23 35.97
C LYS A 67 30.67 -21.51 36.22
N ALA A 68 29.56 -21.42 36.95
CA ALA A 68 28.65 -22.54 37.16
C ALA A 68 27.84 -22.92 35.91
N ASN A 69 27.73 -22.03 34.91
CA ASN A 69 26.86 -22.19 33.73
C ASN A 69 27.61 -21.96 32.38
N PRO A 70 28.65 -22.75 32.07
CA PRO A 70 29.49 -22.55 30.87
C PRO A 70 28.76 -22.84 29.54
N GLU A 71 27.64 -23.56 29.57
CA GLU A 71 26.82 -23.85 28.38
C GLU A 71 26.01 -22.63 27.92
N ILE A 72 25.77 -21.68 28.82
CA ILE A 72 24.91 -20.51 28.62
C ILE A 72 25.74 -19.22 28.53
N PHE A 73 26.77 -19.10 29.38
CA PHE A 73 27.62 -17.92 29.45
C PHE A 73 29.08 -18.31 29.23
N GLN A 74 29.79 -17.48 28.47
CA GLN A 74 31.24 -17.56 28.29
C GLN A 74 31.86 -16.24 28.75
N LEU A 75 32.92 -16.31 29.57
CA LEU A 75 33.69 -15.13 29.96
C LEU A 75 34.87 -14.98 28.99
N ASP A 76 34.91 -13.87 28.27
CA ASP A 76 36.01 -13.49 27.39
C ASP A 76 36.88 -12.44 28.09
N GLU A 77 38.11 -12.85 28.45
CA GLU A 77 39.10 -12.01 29.14
C GLU A 77 40.11 -11.38 28.15
N SER A 78 39.83 -11.41 26.84
CA SER A 78 40.79 -11.00 25.80
C SER A 78 40.95 -9.48 25.62
N GLY A 79 40.20 -8.64 26.36
CA GLY A 79 40.21 -7.18 26.24
C GLY A 79 40.47 -6.44 27.57
N ASP A 80 40.46 -5.10 27.53
CA ASP A 80 40.78 -4.25 28.69
C ASP A 80 39.79 -4.38 29.88
N SER A 81 38.55 -4.82 29.61
CA SER A 81 37.56 -5.24 30.61
C SER A 81 36.98 -6.62 30.25
N PRO A 82 36.75 -7.52 31.22
CA PRO A 82 36.17 -8.83 30.95
C PRO A 82 34.72 -8.71 30.43
N VAL A 83 34.41 -9.48 29.38
CA VAL A 83 33.11 -9.45 28.69
C VAL A 83 32.39 -10.78 28.84
N ILE A 84 31.12 -10.72 29.19
CA ILE A 84 30.19 -11.85 29.21
C ILE A 84 29.61 -12.02 27.82
N VAL A 85 29.79 -13.21 27.24
CA VAL A 85 29.25 -13.59 25.93
C VAL A 85 28.17 -14.65 26.13
N GLY A 86 27.00 -14.42 25.55
CA GLY A 86 25.89 -15.37 25.55
C GLY A 86 24.96 -15.14 24.35
N SER A 87 23.94 -15.97 24.17
CA SER A 87 22.92 -15.77 23.13
C SER A 87 21.52 -15.66 23.75
N ARG A 88 20.53 -15.17 23.00
CA ARG A 88 19.13 -15.18 23.46
C ARG A 88 18.63 -16.61 23.61
N ALA A 89 19.14 -17.50 22.77
CA ALA A 89 18.94 -18.93 22.81
C ALA A 89 19.70 -19.60 23.95
N GLY A 90 20.49 -18.90 24.79
CA GLY A 90 21.25 -19.47 25.90
C GLY A 90 22.21 -20.59 25.51
N THR A 91 22.88 -20.42 24.38
CA THR A 91 23.85 -21.35 23.80
C THR A 91 25.15 -20.60 23.52
N THR A 92 26.29 -21.21 23.87
CA THR A 92 27.63 -20.66 23.60
C THR A 92 28.27 -21.19 22.31
N ARG A 93 27.57 -22.06 21.56
CA ARG A 93 28.05 -22.58 20.27
C ARG A 93 27.73 -21.60 19.15
N PHE A 94 28.69 -20.73 18.83
CA PHE A 94 28.59 -19.76 17.73
C PHE A 94 29.18 -20.24 16.40
N GLU A 95 29.73 -21.46 16.35
CA GLU A 95 30.22 -22.05 15.09
C GLU A 95 29.03 -22.43 14.20
N ARG A 96 28.71 -21.54 13.26
CA ARG A 96 27.78 -21.82 12.18
C ARG A 96 28.44 -22.81 11.22
N GLU A 97 28.10 -24.08 11.33
CA GLU A 97 28.43 -25.07 10.30
C GLU A 97 27.68 -24.67 9.02
N VAL A 98 28.37 -24.00 8.11
CA VAL A 98 27.80 -23.59 6.84
C VAL A 98 27.55 -24.85 6.02
N ASP A 99 26.29 -25.20 5.82
CA ASP A 99 25.90 -26.30 4.95
C ASP A 99 26.37 -26.01 3.52
N ARG A 100 27.46 -26.67 3.12
CA ARG A 100 28.05 -26.57 1.78
C ARG A 100 27.54 -27.65 0.82
N THR A 101 26.57 -28.47 1.23
CA THR A 101 26.03 -29.53 0.35
C THR A 101 25.39 -28.95 -0.92
N HIS A 102 24.86 -27.73 -0.86
CA HIS A 102 24.29 -27.03 -2.00
C HIS A 102 24.77 -25.58 -2.10
N SER A 103 25.99 -25.37 -2.63
CA SER A 103 26.43 -24.02 -3.00
C SER A 103 25.96 -23.65 -4.42
N PHE A 104 25.64 -22.37 -4.64
CA PHE A 104 25.28 -21.84 -5.96
C PHE A 104 26.39 -22.12 -6.99
N ALA A 105 27.65 -21.96 -6.59
CA ALA A 105 28.80 -22.29 -7.44
C ALA A 105 28.81 -23.77 -7.86
N THR A 106 28.45 -24.69 -6.95
CA THR A 106 28.37 -26.12 -7.26
C THR A 106 27.23 -26.44 -8.22
N ARG A 107 26.05 -25.80 -8.06
CA ARG A 107 24.90 -26.00 -8.97
C ARG A 107 25.15 -25.41 -10.36
N LEU A 108 25.91 -24.32 -10.44
CA LEU A 108 26.28 -23.68 -11.70
C LEU A 108 27.30 -24.52 -12.49
N MET A 109 28.30 -25.09 -11.80
CA MET A 109 29.38 -25.85 -12.43
C MET A 109 29.05 -27.34 -12.66
N THR A 110 28.04 -27.85 -11.94
CA THR A 110 27.55 -29.23 -12.05
C THR A 110 26.02 -29.21 -12.03
N PRO A 111 25.38 -28.78 -13.14
CA PRO A 111 23.94 -28.84 -13.24
C PRO A 111 23.48 -30.30 -13.12
N ALA A 112 22.45 -30.56 -12.32
CA ALA A 112 21.87 -31.88 -12.20
C ALA A 112 21.39 -32.36 -13.59
N PRO A 113 21.50 -33.67 -13.89
CA PRO A 113 20.99 -34.21 -15.15
C PRO A 113 19.51 -33.85 -15.30
N LYS A 114 19.16 -33.39 -16.50
CA LYS A 114 17.80 -32.97 -16.85
C LYS A 114 16.85 -34.11 -16.50
N SER A 115 15.83 -33.84 -15.69
CA SER A 115 14.82 -34.85 -15.36
C SER A 115 14.23 -35.40 -16.66
N GLU A 116 14.28 -36.72 -16.84
CA GLU A 116 13.60 -37.41 -17.93
C GLU A 116 12.09 -37.22 -17.73
N HIS A 117 11.55 -36.15 -18.29
CA HIS A 117 10.12 -36.05 -18.50
C HIS A 117 9.74 -37.13 -19.51
N ALA A 118 8.79 -38.00 -19.14
CA ALA A 118 8.15 -38.90 -20.08
C ALA A 118 7.70 -38.08 -21.30
N ASP A 119 7.99 -38.58 -22.51
CA ASP A 119 7.68 -37.93 -23.77
C ASP A 119 6.24 -37.40 -23.76
N SER A 120 6.09 -36.09 -23.51
CA SER A 120 4.82 -35.41 -23.65
C SER A 120 4.46 -35.48 -25.12
N SER A 121 3.38 -36.18 -25.46
CA SER A 121 2.84 -36.24 -26.81
C SER A 121 2.86 -34.86 -27.45
N LEU A 122 3.62 -34.70 -28.53
CA LEU A 122 3.76 -33.44 -29.27
C LEU A 122 2.37 -32.90 -29.58
N ARG A 123 1.97 -31.80 -28.91
CA ARG A 123 0.78 -31.05 -29.31
C ARG A 123 1.00 -30.61 -30.76
N PRO A 124 0.08 -30.92 -31.70
CA PRO A 124 0.22 -30.48 -33.08
C PRO A 124 0.25 -28.95 -33.09
N ARG A 125 1.30 -28.38 -33.68
CA ARG A 125 1.41 -26.93 -33.87
C ARG A 125 0.20 -26.47 -34.71
N PRO A 126 -0.51 -25.40 -34.31
CA PRO A 126 -1.56 -24.83 -35.16
C PRO A 126 -0.92 -24.40 -36.49
N ARG A 127 -1.54 -24.80 -37.60
CA ARG A 127 -1.11 -24.36 -38.93
C ARG A 127 -1.35 -22.86 -39.02
N MET A 128 -0.28 -22.12 -39.24
CA MET A 128 -0.30 -20.68 -39.47
C MET A 128 -1.03 -20.42 -40.79
N ASP A 129 -2.13 -19.64 -40.75
CA ASP A 129 -2.88 -19.28 -41.94
C ASP A 129 -2.03 -18.43 -42.89
N SER A 130 -2.10 -18.74 -44.18
CA SER A 130 -1.26 -18.18 -45.27
C SER A 130 -1.38 -16.65 -45.46
N ASN A 131 -2.33 -16.01 -44.80
CA ASN A 131 -2.61 -14.57 -44.92
C ASN A 131 -1.61 -13.67 -44.16
N TRP A 132 -0.72 -14.24 -43.34
CA TRP A 132 0.30 -13.49 -42.58
C TRP A 132 1.63 -13.31 -43.35
N SER A 133 1.74 -13.79 -44.59
CA SER A 133 2.97 -13.74 -45.40
C SER A 133 3.19 -12.46 -46.22
N ILE A 134 2.39 -11.40 -46.01
CA ILE A 134 2.41 -10.20 -46.86
C ILE A 134 3.20 -9.02 -46.25
N PHE A 135 3.69 -9.11 -45.02
CA PHE A 135 4.37 -7.99 -44.35
C PHE A 135 5.88 -7.86 -44.61
N ASP A 136 6.49 -8.71 -45.44
CA ASP A 136 7.96 -8.74 -45.66
C ASP A 136 8.48 -7.92 -46.86
N VAL A 137 7.72 -6.94 -47.37
CA VAL A 137 8.08 -6.18 -48.59
C VAL A 137 8.35 -4.67 -48.34
N GLN A 138 8.67 -4.23 -47.12
CA GLN A 138 8.98 -2.80 -46.87
C GLN A 138 10.26 -2.49 -46.08
N THR A 139 11.23 -3.39 -46.01
CA THR A 139 12.52 -3.13 -45.33
C THR A 139 13.76 -3.25 -46.22
N THR A 140 13.60 -3.19 -47.55
CA THR A 140 14.70 -3.33 -48.53
C THR A 140 15.14 -2.04 -49.22
N ASP A 141 14.93 -0.88 -48.60
CA ASP A 141 15.57 0.35 -49.05
C ASP A 141 15.90 1.22 -47.83
N LEU A 142 17.14 1.15 -47.36
CA LEU A 142 17.90 2.30 -46.83
C LEU A 142 19.37 1.89 -46.72
N ASP A 143 20.11 2.32 -47.73
CA ASP A 143 21.54 2.16 -47.95
C ASP A 143 22.41 2.57 -46.75
N MET A 144 23.33 1.66 -46.43
CA MET A 144 24.64 2.00 -45.86
C MET A 144 25.47 2.79 -46.89
N PRO A 145 26.29 3.76 -46.42
CA PRO A 145 27.70 3.60 -46.75
C PRO A 145 28.66 3.92 -45.60
N SER A 146 29.62 3.00 -45.47
CA SER A 146 31.07 3.23 -45.40
C SER A 146 31.68 3.89 -44.16
N THR A 147 32.36 3.03 -43.42
CA THR A 147 33.51 3.32 -42.56
C THR A 147 34.64 4.02 -43.32
N THR A 148 35.00 5.23 -42.91
CA THR A 148 36.36 5.76 -43.09
C THR A 148 36.70 6.69 -41.94
N THR A 149 37.85 6.40 -41.34
CA THR A 149 38.60 7.13 -40.31
C THR A 149 38.67 8.64 -40.51
N LEU A 150 38.53 9.41 -39.42
CA LEU A 150 39.19 10.70 -39.23
C LEU A 150 39.30 11.01 -37.72
N ALA A 151 40.44 10.62 -37.16
CA ALA A 151 40.99 11.28 -36.00
C ALA A 151 41.33 12.73 -36.41
N ALA A 152 40.53 13.69 -35.96
CA ALA A 152 40.93 15.09 -35.79
C ALA A 152 39.77 15.86 -35.14
N SER A 153 40.11 16.74 -34.20
CA SER A 153 39.28 17.81 -33.62
C SER A 153 38.77 17.58 -32.19
N LEU A 154 39.70 17.29 -31.27
CA LEU A 154 39.66 17.88 -29.93
C LEU A 154 39.84 19.39 -30.08
N SER A 155 38.75 20.15 -30.01
CA SER A 155 38.81 21.61 -29.87
C SER A 155 38.52 21.98 -28.42
N VAL A 156 39.60 22.18 -27.69
CA VAL A 156 39.68 22.89 -26.41
C VAL A 156 39.07 24.29 -26.60
N ALA A 157 37.97 24.58 -25.92
CA ALA A 157 37.52 25.96 -25.74
C ALA A 157 38.39 26.60 -24.63
N GLN A 158 39.16 27.61 -25.03
CA GLN A 158 39.96 28.46 -24.16
C GLN A 158 39.10 29.32 -23.22
N PRO A 159 39.67 29.78 -22.09
CA PRO A 159 38.97 30.55 -21.08
C PRO A 159 38.69 31.98 -21.58
N VAL A 160 37.53 32.51 -21.23
CA VAL A 160 37.19 33.93 -21.40
C VAL A 160 37.58 34.63 -20.12
N GLU A 161 38.61 35.46 -20.19
CA GLU A 161 39.11 36.34 -19.14
C GLU A 161 38.51 37.75 -19.30
N GLU A 162 38.08 38.29 -18.15
CA GLU A 162 37.88 39.69 -17.77
C GLU A 162 37.00 40.65 -18.59
N ALA A 163 35.89 41.03 -17.96
CA ALA A 163 35.47 42.43 -17.91
C ALA A 163 35.38 42.85 -16.43
N GLU A 164 36.39 43.59 -15.98
CA GLU A 164 36.38 44.35 -14.73
C GLU A 164 35.25 45.38 -14.76
N ALA A 165 34.32 45.29 -13.82
CA ALA A 165 33.43 46.38 -13.46
C ALA A 165 33.82 46.86 -12.07
N ASP A 166 34.54 47.97 -12.09
CA ASP A 166 34.87 48.84 -10.95
C ASP A 166 33.58 49.25 -10.22
N VAL A 167 33.36 48.71 -9.01
CA VAL A 167 32.35 49.21 -8.08
C VAL A 167 33.05 49.48 -6.76
N THR A 168 33.24 50.77 -6.55
CA THR A 168 33.69 51.47 -5.35
C THR A 168 33.20 50.84 -4.04
N PRO A 169 34.05 50.76 -3.00
CA PRO A 169 33.69 50.22 -1.70
C PRO A 169 32.64 51.13 -1.05
N ALA A 170 31.43 50.61 -0.88
CA ALA A 170 30.44 51.22 -0.02
C ALA A 170 30.96 51.18 1.42
N GLU A 171 31.09 52.38 1.96
CA GLU A 171 31.39 52.73 3.33
C GLU A 171 30.61 51.84 4.31
N ILE A 172 31.36 51.16 5.18
CA ILE A 172 30.84 50.49 6.36
C ILE A 172 30.35 51.63 7.26
N GLU A 173 29.05 51.93 7.20
CA GLU A 173 28.41 52.66 8.29
C GLU A 173 28.49 51.77 9.54
N GLU A 174 29.37 52.19 10.43
CA GLU A 174 29.48 51.81 11.81
C GLU A 174 28.08 51.87 12.44
N ILE A 175 27.41 50.72 12.50
CA ILE A 175 26.21 50.56 13.32
C ILE A 175 26.69 50.72 14.76
N VAL A 176 26.46 51.92 15.29
CA VAL A 176 26.53 52.27 16.69
C VAL A 176 25.97 51.11 17.50
N ALA A 177 26.79 50.58 18.40
CA ALA A 177 26.40 49.62 19.41
C ALA A 177 25.29 50.22 20.27
N GLU A 178 24.04 50.09 19.83
CA GLU A 178 22.89 50.23 20.70
C GLU A 178 22.97 49.09 21.72
N ALA A 179 22.98 49.50 22.98
CA ALA A 179 23.04 48.66 24.16
C ALA A 179 22.25 47.36 23.98
N SER A 180 22.90 46.26 24.36
CA SER A 180 22.28 44.96 24.61
C SER A 180 20.91 45.16 25.26
N ARG A 181 19.83 45.10 24.45
CA ARG A 181 18.48 44.96 24.97
C ARG A 181 18.44 43.55 25.53
N THR A 182 18.62 43.46 26.84
CA THR A 182 18.31 42.27 27.61
C THR A 182 16.86 41.92 27.28
N ILE A 183 16.65 40.93 26.41
CA ILE A 183 15.36 40.28 26.28
C ILE A 183 15.16 39.58 27.62
N THR A 184 14.50 40.24 28.56
CA THR A 184 13.88 39.57 29.68
C THR A 184 12.79 38.69 29.07
N VAL A 185 13.15 37.45 28.75
CA VAL A 185 12.19 36.35 28.70
C VAL A 185 11.48 36.44 30.05
N PRO A 186 10.16 36.71 30.09
CA PRO A 186 9.44 36.47 31.32
C PRO A 186 9.60 34.97 31.56
N ALA A 187 10.46 34.62 32.52
CA ALA A 187 10.43 33.32 33.15
C ALA A 187 9.11 33.26 33.94
N ALA A 188 8.00 33.14 33.21
CA ALA A 188 6.87 32.42 33.72
C ALA A 188 7.40 31.01 33.93
N ALA A 189 7.81 30.71 35.17
CA ALA A 189 7.97 29.34 35.59
C ALA A 189 6.69 28.63 35.12
N PRO A 190 6.77 27.61 34.24
CA PRO A 190 5.59 26.86 33.92
C PRO A 190 5.12 26.30 35.26
N LEU A 191 3.93 26.72 35.71
CA LEU A 191 3.20 25.95 36.69
C LEU A 191 3.22 24.51 36.13
N PRO A 192 3.72 23.52 36.87
CA PRO A 192 3.72 22.16 36.39
C PRO A 192 2.27 21.85 36.03
N THR A 193 2.03 21.66 34.73
CA THR A 193 0.70 21.30 34.25
C THR A 193 0.47 19.93 34.83
N ASP A 194 -0.48 19.83 35.76
CA ASP A 194 -0.81 18.56 36.39
C ASP A 194 -1.46 17.67 35.34
N VAL A 195 -0.70 16.69 34.87
CA VAL A 195 -1.09 15.73 33.82
C VAL A 195 -1.50 14.39 34.41
N SER A 196 -1.61 14.28 35.74
CA SER A 196 -1.87 13.02 36.43
C SER A 196 -3.27 12.43 36.15
N GLU A 197 -4.22 13.27 35.74
CA GLU A 197 -5.59 12.87 35.39
C GLU A 197 -5.83 12.76 33.87
N ALA A 198 -4.87 13.20 33.04
CA ALA A 198 -5.01 13.17 31.59
C ALA A 198 -4.65 11.78 31.04
N THR A 199 -5.46 11.27 30.13
CA THR A 199 -5.12 10.05 29.40
C THR A 199 -3.99 10.30 28.40
N ASP A 200 -3.21 9.27 28.07
CA ASP A 200 -2.11 9.39 27.09
C ASP A 200 -2.60 9.97 25.74
N ALA A 201 -3.82 9.62 25.32
CA ALA A 201 -4.44 10.13 24.10
C ALA A 201 -4.80 11.63 24.19
N GLU A 202 -5.26 12.10 25.35
CA GLU A 202 -5.54 13.53 25.58
C GLU A 202 -4.24 14.35 25.60
N LEU A 203 -3.18 13.80 26.20
CA LEU A 203 -1.86 14.42 26.20
C LEU A 203 -1.25 14.48 24.80
N GLU A 204 -1.35 13.39 24.04
CA GLU A 204 -0.90 13.35 22.65
C GLU A 204 -1.66 14.37 21.80
N ALA A 205 -2.99 14.42 21.88
CA ALA A 205 -3.80 15.40 21.17
C ALA A 205 -3.43 16.85 21.54
N ALA A 206 -3.26 17.14 22.84
CA ALA A 206 -2.86 18.46 23.31
C ALA A 206 -1.45 18.86 22.86
N LEU A 207 -0.50 17.91 22.82
CA LEU A 207 0.85 18.13 22.30
C LEU A 207 0.83 18.39 20.79
N ILE A 208 0.09 17.60 20.03
CA ILE A 208 -0.08 17.79 18.58
C ILE A 208 -0.67 19.16 18.29
N GLU A 209 -1.71 19.57 19.01
CA GLU A 209 -2.34 20.88 18.82
C GLU A 209 -1.38 22.03 19.15
N ARG A 210 -0.67 21.93 20.29
CA ARG A 210 0.21 22.99 20.77
C ARG A 210 1.49 23.12 19.93
N LEU A 211 2.10 22.01 19.55
CA LEU A 211 3.28 22.01 18.68
C LEU A 211 2.92 22.31 17.23
N GLY A 212 1.74 21.87 16.76
CA GLY A 212 1.25 22.15 15.41
C GLY A 212 0.91 23.62 15.17
N SER A 213 0.57 24.36 16.24
CA SER A 213 0.38 25.81 16.21
C SER A 213 1.66 26.61 16.42
N ASP A 214 2.76 25.96 16.81
CA ASP A 214 4.06 26.61 16.98
C ASP A 214 4.78 26.72 15.62
N GLY A 215 4.98 27.95 15.17
CA GLY A 215 5.71 28.23 13.92
C GLY A 215 7.19 27.82 13.96
N GLN A 216 7.76 27.56 15.14
CA GLN A 216 9.15 27.10 15.27
C GLN A 216 9.30 25.60 15.02
N VAL A 217 8.19 24.86 14.97
CA VAL A 217 8.21 23.40 14.83
C VAL A 217 7.63 23.02 13.47
N ALA A 218 8.47 22.37 12.67
CA ALA A 218 8.03 21.69 11.46
C ALA A 218 7.43 20.34 11.83
N MET A 219 6.23 20.06 11.33
CA MET A 219 5.51 18.81 11.52
C MET A 219 5.13 18.22 10.16
N PHE A 220 5.37 16.93 9.99
CA PHE A 220 4.85 16.14 8.87
C PHE A 220 4.67 14.68 9.30
N ASP A 221 3.50 14.09 9.07
CA ASP A 221 3.23 12.65 9.33
C ASP A 221 3.67 12.20 10.74
N GLY A 222 3.27 12.95 11.77
CA GLY A 222 3.63 12.69 13.18
C GLY A 222 5.11 12.88 13.53
N GLN A 223 5.96 13.24 12.57
CA GLN A 223 7.37 13.56 12.78
C GLN A 223 7.52 15.06 13.03
N TRP A 224 8.45 15.41 13.94
CA TRP A 224 8.66 16.77 14.41
C TRP A 224 10.14 17.15 14.30
N MET A 225 10.40 18.38 13.86
CA MET A 225 11.74 18.96 13.85
C MET A 225 11.66 20.47 14.04
N LEU A 226 12.69 21.10 14.60
CA LEU A 226 12.75 22.56 14.63
C LEU A 226 12.89 23.10 13.20
N GLU A 227 12.14 24.15 12.85
CA GLU A 227 12.10 24.70 11.48
C GLU A 227 13.49 25.21 11.03
N ASP A 228 14.29 25.73 11.96
CA ASP A 228 15.66 26.20 11.72
C ASP A 228 16.60 25.09 11.23
N ARG A 229 16.34 23.84 11.61
CA ARG A 229 17.07 22.65 11.17
C ARG A 229 16.55 22.05 9.89
N VAL A 230 15.41 22.50 9.36
CA VAL A 230 14.85 21.99 8.10
C VAL A 230 15.53 22.67 6.91
N PRO A 231 16.29 21.95 6.07
CA PRO A 231 16.79 22.46 4.81
C PRO A 231 15.72 23.23 4.01
N ARG A 232 16.14 24.34 3.40
CA ARG A 232 15.28 25.15 2.53
C ARG A 232 15.58 24.79 1.08
N PHE A 233 14.53 24.69 0.27
CA PHE A 233 14.68 24.53 -1.16
C PHE A 233 14.56 25.87 -1.87
N SER A 234 15.43 26.07 -2.82
CA SER A 234 15.33 27.14 -3.79
C SER A 234 14.12 26.92 -4.70
N LYS A 235 13.61 28.01 -5.28
CA LYS A 235 12.56 27.95 -6.30
C LYS A 235 12.97 27.10 -7.52
N GLY A 236 14.26 27.04 -7.82
CA GLY A 236 14.81 26.21 -8.90
C GLY A 236 14.69 24.72 -8.59
N GLU A 237 14.97 24.30 -7.36
CA GLU A 237 14.82 22.89 -6.94
C GLU A 237 13.35 22.48 -6.92
N LEU A 238 12.45 23.32 -6.39
CA LEU A 238 11.00 23.06 -6.45
C LEU A 238 10.53 22.89 -7.89
N ARG A 239 11.01 23.74 -8.81
CA ARG A 239 10.69 23.59 -10.24
C ARG A 239 11.22 22.27 -10.81
N LYS A 240 12.45 21.88 -10.51
CA LYS A 240 13.01 20.60 -10.95
C LYS A 240 12.20 19.41 -10.44
N LEU A 241 11.80 19.43 -9.16
CA LEU A 241 10.96 18.39 -8.58
C LEU A 241 9.63 18.27 -9.31
N LYS A 242 8.98 19.41 -9.59
CA LYS A 242 7.73 19.45 -10.35
C LYS A 242 7.89 18.92 -11.77
N ASP A 243 8.89 19.42 -12.49
CA ASP A 243 9.16 19.05 -13.88
C ASP A 243 9.48 17.54 -13.96
N TYR A 244 10.21 16.99 -12.99
CA TYR A 244 10.51 15.56 -12.92
C TYR A 244 9.28 14.69 -12.67
N ILE A 245 8.38 15.06 -11.76
CA ILE A 245 7.12 14.32 -11.54
C ILE A 245 6.29 14.31 -12.83
N VAL A 246 6.22 15.45 -13.53
CA VAL A 246 5.48 15.54 -14.79
C VAL A 246 6.15 14.71 -15.90
N GLU A 247 7.47 14.70 -15.97
CA GLU A 247 8.23 13.90 -16.96
C GLU A 247 8.06 12.39 -16.75
N GLN A 248 7.96 11.93 -15.50
CA GLN A 248 7.69 10.52 -15.20
C GLN A 248 6.22 10.12 -15.39
N GLU A 249 5.33 11.07 -15.66
CA GLU A 249 3.89 10.88 -15.90
C GLU A 249 3.13 10.12 -14.78
N GLN A 250 3.73 10.01 -13.58
CA GLN A 250 3.15 9.29 -12.44
C GLN A 250 3.58 9.91 -11.10
N PRO A 251 2.80 9.71 -10.03
CA PRO A 251 3.21 10.09 -8.68
C PRO A 251 4.49 9.36 -8.26
N LEU A 252 5.40 10.08 -7.61
CA LEU A 252 6.70 9.54 -7.20
C LEU A 252 6.87 9.53 -5.68
N THR A 253 7.60 8.56 -5.16
CA THR A 253 7.91 8.51 -3.73
C THR A 253 8.94 9.57 -3.36
N ASP A 254 8.90 10.02 -2.11
CA ASP A 254 9.90 10.91 -1.55
C ASP A 254 11.33 10.35 -1.70
N GLU A 255 11.51 9.05 -1.55
CA GLU A 255 12.81 8.39 -1.75
C GLU A 255 13.35 8.53 -3.19
N VAL A 256 12.50 8.42 -4.20
CA VAL A 256 12.89 8.61 -5.61
C VAL A 256 13.21 10.07 -5.89
N LEU A 257 12.37 10.99 -5.41
CA LEU A 257 12.59 12.43 -5.58
C LEU A 257 13.92 12.91 -4.96
N ILE A 258 14.26 12.39 -3.79
CA ILE A 258 15.51 12.74 -3.10
C ILE A 258 16.72 12.19 -3.85
N GLN A 259 16.63 10.96 -4.36
CA GLN A 259 17.74 10.30 -5.06
C GLN A 259 17.98 10.92 -6.42
N ASP A 260 16.93 11.06 -7.23
CA ASP A 260 17.09 11.40 -8.64
C ASP A 260 17.18 12.91 -8.87
N VAL A 261 16.49 13.72 -8.06
CA VAL A 261 16.43 15.19 -8.24
C VAL A 261 17.41 15.91 -7.32
N LEU A 262 17.53 15.47 -6.06
CA LEU A 262 18.39 16.10 -5.05
C LEU A 262 19.77 15.43 -4.90
N ASP A 263 20.01 14.31 -5.60
CA ASP A 263 21.27 13.54 -5.59
C ASP A 263 21.73 13.11 -4.19
N VAL A 264 20.79 12.83 -3.28
CA VAL A 264 21.11 12.36 -1.93
C VAL A 264 20.92 10.85 -1.85
N ARG A 265 22.02 10.14 -1.63
CA ARG A 265 22.03 8.67 -1.57
C ARG A 265 21.30 8.15 -0.32
N PRO A 266 20.60 7.00 -0.38
CA PRO A 266 19.92 6.40 0.78
C PRO A 266 20.82 6.08 1.96
N ARG A 267 22.11 5.84 1.71
CA ARG A 267 23.11 5.53 2.75
C ARG A 267 23.73 6.79 3.39
N SER A 268 23.38 7.98 2.92
CA SER A 268 23.86 9.23 3.52
C SER A 268 23.24 9.44 4.89
N ALA A 269 24.02 9.97 5.84
CA ALA A 269 23.51 10.35 7.16
C ALA A 269 22.41 11.43 7.05
N ASP A 270 22.49 12.26 6.01
CA ASP A 270 21.54 13.35 5.77
C ASP A 270 20.25 12.88 5.07
N PHE A 271 20.15 11.61 4.65
CA PHE A 271 19.01 11.13 3.88
C PHE A 271 17.69 11.28 4.64
N GLY A 272 17.67 10.89 5.92
CA GLY A 272 16.48 11.04 6.77
C GLY A 272 16.08 12.50 6.97
N LEU A 273 17.08 13.39 7.15
CA LEU A 273 16.86 14.82 7.29
C LEU A 273 16.26 15.42 6.01
N MET A 274 16.85 15.08 4.85
CA MET A 274 16.39 15.54 3.54
C MET A 274 15.01 14.97 3.20
N ARG A 275 14.70 13.75 3.62
CA ARG A 275 13.37 13.15 3.48
C ARG A 275 12.32 13.90 4.26
N PHE A 276 12.59 14.23 5.52
CA PHE A 276 11.70 15.07 6.30
C PHE A 276 11.55 16.46 5.67
N ALA A 277 12.65 17.07 5.25
CA ALA A 277 12.65 18.39 4.63
C ALA A 277 11.84 18.42 3.33
N LEU A 278 11.97 17.40 2.49
CA LEU A 278 11.20 17.27 1.25
C LEU A 278 9.71 17.28 1.55
N ASN A 279 9.27 16.35 2.39
CA ASN A 279 7.86 16.19 2.71
C ASN A 279 7.27 17.46 3.34
N TYR A 280 7.97 18.05 4.32
CA TYR A 280 7.51 19.29 4.96
C TYR A 280 7.45 20.46 3.97
N ARG A 281 8.48 20.68 3.13
CA ARG A 281 8.50 21.83 2.21
C ARG A 281 7.47 21.68 1.11
N LEU A 282 7.31 20.49 0.51
CA LEU A 282 6.26 20.24 -0.48
C LEU A 282 4.86 20.38 0.13
N SER A 283 4.68 19.98 1.40
CA SER A 283 3.40 20.16 2.09
C SER A 283 3.00 21.62 2.28
N LYS A 284 3.93 22.59 2.20
CA LYS A 284 3.60 24.02 2.25
C LYS A 284 3.23 24.60 0.88
N GLU A 285 3.57 23.90 -0.20
CA GLU A 285 3.39 24.34 -1.59
C GLU A 285 2.17 23.68 -2.25
N HIS A 286 1.02 23.74 -1.58
CA HIS A 286 -0.24 23.08 -2.00
C HIS A 286 -0.75 23.44 -3.41
N ARG A 287 -0.26 24.54 -3.99
CA ARG A 287 -0.64 24.96 -5.34
C ARG A 287 0.01 24.09 -6.42
N ASP A 288 1.25 23.67 -6.18
CA ASP A 288 2.07 22.95 -7.15
C ASP A 288 2.15 21.46 -6.82
N PHE A 289 2.12 21.10 -5.54
CA PHE A 289 2.28 19.73 -5.07
C PHE A 289 1.09 19.28 -4.24
N GLU A 290 0.72 18.01 -4.43
CA GLU A 290 -0.31 17.33 -3.65
C GLU A 290 0.30 16.07 -3.02
N PHE A 291 0.13 15.93 -1.70
CA PHE A 291 0.51 14.71 -1.01
C PHE A 291 -0.57 13.65 -1.25
N VAL A 292 -0.15 12.54 -1.86
CA VAL A 292 -1.04 11.42 -2.19
C VAL A 292 -0.45 10.11 -1.66
N GLY A 293 0.33 10.15 -0.58
CA GLY A 293 0.97 8.96 0.00
C GLY A 293 0.27 8.41 1.24
N THR A 294 0.83 7.32 1.75
CA THR A 294 0.63 6.81 3.11
C THR A 294 1.85 7.12 3.98
N SER A 295 1.87 6.72 5.25
CA SER A 295 2.97 7.02 6.18
C SER A 295 4.25 6.25 5.78
N GLY A 296 4.10 4.98 5.43
CA GLY A 296 5.16 4.09 4.96
C GLY A 296 5.50 4.24 3.47
N GLN A 297 4.64 4.84 2.65
CA GLN A 297 4.93 5.13 1.26
C GLN A 297 4.44 6.52 0.84
N ARG A 298 5.34 7.50 0.95
CA ARG A 298 5.04 8.93 0.78
C ARG A 298 5.12 9.34 -0.69
N PHE A 299 4.02 9.21 -1.41
CA PHE A 299 3.88 9.69 -2.78
C PHE A 299 3.54 11.18 -2.86
N TRP A 300 4.16 11.83 -3.85
CA TRP A 300 3.89 13.21 -4.24
C TRP A 300 3.42 13.26 -5.68
N SER A 301 2.37 14.06 -5.90
CA SER A 301 1.77 14.31 -7.21
C SER A 301 1.75 15.81 -7.50
N THR A 302 1.42 16.16 -8.74
CA THR A 302 1.20 17.54 -9.16
C THR A 302 -0.16 17.65 -9.85
N SER A 303 -0.75 18.84 -9.84
CA SER A 303 -2.05 19.11 -10.49
C SER A 303 -2.05 18.95 -12.01
N ALA A 304 -0.88 18.77 -12.63
CA ALA A 304 -0.72 18.57 -14.07
C ALA A 304 -0.78 17.09 -14.49
N LEU A 305 -0.70 16.15 -13.55
CA LEU A 305 -0.73 14.72 -13.86
C LEU A 305 -2.14 14.27 -14.26
N ALA A 306 -2.18 13.27 -15.15
CA ALA A 306 -3.41 12.57 -15.48
C ALA A 306 -3.90 11.78 -14.24
N PRO A 307 -5.22 11.67 -14.02
CA PRO A 307 -5.76 10.82 -12.96
C PRO A 307 -5.44 9.34 -13.25
N ILE A 308 -5.25 8.56 -12.19
CA ILE A 308 -4.98 7.12 -12.32
C ILE A 308 -6.29 6.36 -12.58
N GLY A 309 -6.24 5.42 -13.52
CA GLY A 309 -7.31 4.50 -13.88
C GLY A 309 -8.36 5.10 -14.82
N THR A 310 -9.64 4.74 -14.62
CA THR A 310 -10.67 4.92 -15.66
C THR A 310 -11.05 6.38 -15.96
N THR A 311 -11.21 6.68 -17.25
CA THR A 311 -11.81 7.92 -17.75
C THR A 311 -13.27 7.74 -18.19
N LEU A 312 -13.80 6.51 -18.14
CA LEU A 312 -15.15 6.18 -18.59
C LEU A 312 -16.22 6.87 -17.75
N ARG A 313 -15.92 7.12 -16.47
CA ARG A 313 -16.85 7.78 -15.55
C ARG A 313 -16.13 8.72 -14.59
N LYS A 314 -16.80 9.81 -14.22
CA LYS A 314 -16.20 10.82 -13.34
C LYS A 314 -16.10 10.31 -11.90
N PRO A 315 -15.02 10.59 -11.17
CA PRO A 315 -14.86 10.18 -9.76
C PRO A 315 -16.02 10.61 -8.86
N ASN A 316 -16.62 11.78 -9.12
CA ASN A 316 -17.76 12.30 -8.36
C ASN A 316 -19.02 11.44 -8.50
N GLU A 317 -19.23 10.84 -9.68
CA GLU A 317 -20.38 9.97 -9.97
C GLU A 317 -20.16 8.60 -9.32
N ILE A 318 -18.94 8.04 -9.45
CA ILE A 318 -18.56 6.78 -8.80
C ILE A 318 -18.73 6.88 -7.27
N GLY A 319 -18.24 7.97 -6.66
CA GLY A 319 -18.43 8.17 -5.21
C GLY A 319 -19.89 8.39 -4.81
N THR A 320 -20.74 8.93 -5.69
CA THR A 320 -22.19 9.04 -5.43
C THR A 320 -22.84 7.66 -5.46
N ASP A 321 -22.40 6.79 -6.35
CA ASP A 321 -22.92 5.43 -6.46
C ASP A 321 -22.60 4.61 -5.23
N TYR A 322 -21.36 4.69 -4.71
CA TYR A 322 -20.92 4.06 -3.47
C TYR A 322 -21.36 4.77 -2.19
N LYS A 323 -22.24 5.78 -2.26
CA LYS A 323 -22.69 6.52 -1.05
C LYS A 323 -23.27 5.61 0.04
N PHE A 324 -23.93 4.52 -0.33
CA PHE A 324 -24.52 3.56 0.61
C PHE A 324 -23.48 2.93 1.55
N LEU A 325 -22.22 2.82 1.12
CA LEU A 325 -21.14 2.33 1.97
C LEU A 325 -20.92 3.20 3.22
N LEU A 326 -21.31 4.47 3.20
CA LEU A 326 -21.23 5.34 4.38
C LEU A 326 -22.23 4.95 5.47
N GLU A 327 -23.36 4.37 5.08
CA GLU A 327 -24.42 3.94 5.99
C GLU A 327 -24.11 2.56 6.56
N GLU A 328 -23.40 1.73 5.79
CA GLU A 328 -22.97 0.39 6.17
C GLU A 328 -21.64 0.36 6.90
N ALA A 329 -20.75 1.30 6.61
CA ALA A 329 -19.47 1.43 7.29
C ALA A 329 -19.74 1.76 8.76
N GLY A 330 -19.33 0.84 9.64
CA GLY A 330 -19.19 1.14 11.06
C GLY A 330 -18.09 2.18 11.30
N ALA A 331 -17.59 2.24 12.54
CA ALA A 331 -16.30 2.90 12.81
C ALA A 331 -15.20 1.83 12.82
N PRO A 332 -14.74 1.33 11.66
CA PRO A 332 -13.71 0.29 11.63
C PRO A 332 -12.40 0.85 12.18
N THR A 333 -11.72 0.04 12.97
CA THR A 333 -10.36 0.34 13.39
C THR A 333 -9.42 -0.06 12.25
N PRO A 334 -8.66 0.89 11.67
CA PRO A 334 -7.73 0.58 10.58
C PRO A 334 -6.69 -0.47 11.00
N ARG A 335 -6.13 -1.19 10.04
CA ARG A 335 -5.05 -2.19 10.23
C ARG A 335 -5.42 -3.39 11.11
N THR A 336 -6.69 -3.68 11.29
CA THR A 336 -7.15 -4.87 12.03
C THR A 336 -7.19 -6.11 11.14
N ARG A 337 -7.43 -5.93 9.85
CA ARG A 337 -7.52 -7.01 8.86
C ARG A 337 -6.24 -7.14 8.03
N LYS A 338 -5.83 -8.37 7.74
CA LYS A 338 -4.63 -8.67 6.94
C LYS A 338 -4.91 -9.19 5.55
N GLU A 339 -6.05 -9.85 5.36
CA GLU A 339 -6.44 -10.47 4.10
C GLU A 339 -7.95 -10.31 3.88
N LEU A 340 -8.33 -10.10 2.62
CA LEU A 340 -9.70 -9.89 2.17
C LEU A 340 -9.91 -10.71 0.89
N SER A 341 -11.05 -11.38 0.79
CA SER A 341 -11.50 -11.99 -0.45
C SER A 341 -12.66 -11.18 -1.02
N HIS A 342 -12.58 -10.82 -2.30
CA HIS A 342 -13.57 -9.99 -2.98
C HIS A 342 -14.02 -10.64 -4.28
N VAL A 343 -15.31 -10.59 -4.57
CA VAL A 343 -15.88 -11.11 -5.82
C VAL A 343 -16.09 -9.94 -6.76
N LEU A 344 -15.40 -9.95 -7.88
CA LEU A 344 -15.39 -8.82 -8.81
C LEU A 344 -16.75 -8.70 -9.52
N THR A 345 -17.45 -7.59 -9.31
CA THR A 345 -18.71 -7.33 -10.04
C THR A 345 -18.46 -6.83 -11.47
N PHE A 346 -19.48 -6.83 -12.33
CA PHE A 346 -19.36 -6.26 -13.68
C PHE A 346 -19.06 -4.76 -13.64
N TYR A 347 -19.71 -4.01 -12.75
CA TYR A 347 -19.46 -2.59 -12.56
C TYR A 347 -17.98 -2.32 -12.20
N GLU A 348 -17.44 -3.07 -11.24
CA GLU A 348 -16.05 -2.97 -10.81
C GLU A 348 -15.07 -3.36 -11.91
N PHE A 349 -15.32 -4.49 -12.59
CA PHE A 349 -14.52 -4.95 -13.72
C PHE A 349 -14.44 -3.89 -14.83
N SER A 350 -15.60 -3.39 -15.27
CA SER A 350 -15.69 -2.44 -16.39
C SER A 350 -15.04 -1.09 -16.12
N LEU A 351 -14.85 -0.72 -14.85
CA LEU A 351 -14.28 0.55 -14.44
C LEU A 351 -12.91 0.42 -13.76
N GLY A 352 -12.39 -0.80 -13.58
CA GLY A 352 -11.11 -1.03 -12.88
C GLY A 352 -11.14 -0.59 -11.41
N LEU A 353 -12.23 -0.88 -10.70
CA LEU A 353 -12.50 -0.37 -9.35
C LEU A 353 -12.53 -1.47 -8.27
N LEU A 354 -12.28 -1.07 -7.03
CA LEU A 354 -12.68 -1.81 -5.82
C LEU A 354 -13.42 -0.90 -4.84
N PRO A 355 -14.40 -1.43 -4.09
CA PRO A 355 -15.10 -0.65 -3.06
C PRO A 355 -14.18 -0.39 -1.87
N TYR A 356 -14.32 0.80 -1.26
CA TYR A 356 -13.69 1.10 0.03
C TYR A 356 -14.71 0.93 1.17
N ASP A 357 -15.21 -0.30 1.29
CA ASP A 357 -16.20 -0.71 2.28
C ASP A 357 -15.58 -0.89 3.68
N GLY A 358 -16.38 -1.38 4.64
CA GLY A 358 -15.92 -1.59 6.01
C GLY A 358 -14.73 -2.55 6.09
N GLU A 359 -14.73 -3.64 5.31
CA GLU A 359 -13.66 -4.64 5.34
C GLU A 359 -12.36 -4.10 4.74
N MET A 360 -12.46 -3.30 3.66
CA MET A 360 -11.32 -2.60 3.07
C MET A 360 -10.76 -1.54 4.03
N GLN A 361 -11.63 -0.82 4.74
CA GLN A 361 -11.22 0.16 5.75
C GLN A 361 -10.48 -0.48 6.94
N GLU A 362 -10.89 -1.69 7.36
CA GLU A 362 -10.18 -2.46 8.39
C GLU A 362 -8.77 -2.90 7.93
N MET A 363 -8.56 -3.07 6.63
CA MET A 363 -7.26 -3.45 6.07
C MET A 363 -6.34 -2.24 5.83
N MET A 364 -6.90 -1.14 5.33
CA MET A 364 -6.12 -0.01 4.82
C MET A 364 -5.69 0.98 5.90
N ALA A 365 -4.72 1.84 5.56
CA ALA A 365 -4.30 2.93 6.44
C ALA A 365 -5.24 4.14 6.34
N PRO A 366 -5.47 4.86 7.46
CA PRO A 366 -6.22 6.10 7.42
C PRO A 366 -5.45 7.21 6.69
N PRO A 367 -6.13 8.31 6.32
CA PRO A 367 -5.46 9.48 5.75
C PRO A 367 -4.38 10.03 6.69
N VAL A 368 -3.24 10.43 6.13
CA VAL A 368 -2.08 10.94 6.89
C VAL A 368 -2.24 12.42 7.25
N THR A 369 -2.70 13.22 6.30
CA THR A 369 -2.83 14.67 6.48
C THR A 369 -4.28 15.10 6.59
N VAL A 370 -4.53 16.16 7.38
CA VAL A 370 -5.87 16.74 7.54
C VAL A 370 -6.33 17.27 6.18
N GLY A 371 -7.41 16.68 5.64
CA GLY A 371 -7.96 17.04 4.34
C GLY A 371 -7.41 16.25 3.15
N GLN A 372 -6.57 15.23 3.38
CA GLN A 372 -6.18 14.29 2.33
C GLN A 372 -7.40 13.57 1.76
N ARG A 373 -7.64 13.74 0.46
CA ARG A 373 -8.78 13.16 -0.25
C ARG A 373 -8.45 11.87 -0.97
N THR A 374 -7.17 11.69 -1.31
CA THR A 374 -6.70 10.60 -2.14
C THR A 374 -5.39 10.07 -1.60
N ALA A 375 -5.12 8.79 -1.84
CA ALA A 375 -3.85 8.14 -1.58
C ALA A 375 -3.53 7.22 -2.77
N VAL A 376 -2.28 7.18 -3.18
CA VAL A 376 -1.75 6.31 -4.21
C VAL A 376 -1.09 5.15 -3.51
N LEU A 377 -1.48 3.95 -3.91
CA LEU A 377 -1.02 2.69 -3.36
C LEU A 377 -0.39 1.86 -4.48
N THR A 378 0.42 0.88 -4.10
CA THR A 378 1.00 -0.09 -5.02
C THR A 378 0.38 -1.45 -4.78
N PHE A 379 -0.16 -2.05 -5.84
CA PHE A 379 -0.72 -3.40 -5.83
C PHE A 379 0.20 -4.31 -6.62
N GLU A 380 0.90 -5.22 -5.95
CA GLU A 380 1.73 -6.22 -6.60
C GLU A 380 0.92 -7.50 -6.84
N CYS A 381 1.00 -8.04 -8.05
CA CYS A 381 0.49 -9.36 -8.36
C CYS A 381 1.65 -10.32 -8.65
N PRO A 382 2.06 -11.16 -7.67
CA PRO A 382 3.17 -12.11 -7.83
C PRO A 382 2.94 -13.14 -8.95
N GLN A 383 1.66 -13.43 -9.27
CA GLN A 383 1.30 -14.41 -10.30
C GLN A 383 1.69 -13.93 -11.71
N VAL A 384 1.71 -12.62 -11.93
CA VAL A 384 2.06 -11.99 -13.22
C VAL A 384 3.30 -11.10 -13.14
N TYR A 385 3.98 -11.07 -11.99
CA TYR A 385 5.20 -10.28 -11.73
C TYR A 385 5.06 -8.79 -12.09
N THR A 386 3.88 -8.22 -11.88
CA THR A 386 3.57 -6.82 -12.24
C THR A 386 3.07 -6.07 -11.02
N THR A 387 3.45 -4.80 -10.91
CA THR A 387 2.98 -3.88 -9.88
C THR A 387 2.17 -2.77 -10.53
N TYR A 388 0.97 -2.55 -10.02
CA TYR A 388 0.02 -1.55 -10.48
C TYR A 388 -0.02 -0.39 -9.50
N LEU A 389 -0.07 0.83 -10.01
CA LEU A 389 -0.38 2.02 -9.21
C LEU A 389 -1.89 2.19 -9.17
N VAL A 390 -2.44 2.30 -7.97
CA VAL A 390 -3.88 2.50 -7.76
C VAL A 390 -4.11 3.74 -6.93
N GLU A 391 -5.21 4.44 -7.18
CA GLU A 391 -5.64 5.61 -6.42
C GLU A 391 -6.82 5.22 -5.51
N LEU A 392 -6.58 5.21 -4.21
CA LEU A 392 -7.62 5.20 -3.18
C LEU A 392 -8.20 6.61 -3.04
N ARG A 393 -9.51 6.73 -3.19
CA ARG A 393 -10.27 7.94 -2.88
C ARG A 393 -11.03 7.74 -1.58
N TYR A 394 -10.68 8.53 -0.56
CA TYR A 394 -11.30 8.44 0.74
C TYR A 394 -12.78 8.90 0.69
N PRO A 395 -13.63 8.32 1.54
CA PRO A 395 -15.03 8.72 1.64
C PRO A 395 -15.15 10.18 2.09
N THR A 396 -16.19 10.84 1.60
CA THR A 396 -16.59 12.19 2.07
C THR A 396 -18.00 12.11 2.61
N PRO A 397 -18.51 13.11 3.37
CA PRO A 397 -19.83 13.02 3.99
C PRO A 397 -21.00 12.71 3.05
N ASN A 398 -20.85 12.95 1.75
CA ASN A 398 -21.89 12.71 0.75
C ASN A 398 -21.50 11.67 -0.33
N ARG A 399 -20.32 11.04 -0.23
CA ARG A 399 -19.80 10.12 -1.25
C ARG A 399 -19.00 8.99 -0.62
N GLY A 400 -19.24 7.76 -1.06
CA GLY A 400 -18.44 6.60 -0.67
C GLY A 400 -17.02 6.66 -1.24
N GLY A 401 -16.12 5.92 -0.58
CA GLY A 401 -14.75 5.74 -1.04
C GLY A 401 -14.63 4.57 -2.02
N PHE A 402 -13.57 4.57 -2.81
CA PHE A 402 -13.26 3.50 -3.77
C PHE A 402 -11.78 3.56 -4.16
N ILE A 403 -11.28 2.46 -4.72
CA ILE A 403 -9.93 2.34 -5.28
C ILE A 403 -10.08 2.22 -6.80
N VAL A 404 -9.20 2.86 -7.57
CA VAL A 404 -9.21 2.85 -9.04
C VAL A 404 -7.80 2.65 -9.60
N GLY A 405 -7.70 2.05 -10.80
CA GLY A 405 -6.41 1.79 -11.48
C GLY A 405 -6.07 0.30 -11.63
N LEU A 406 -7.08 -0.57 -11.58
CA LEU A 406 -6.92 -2.02 -11.78
C LEU A 406 -7.49 -2.49 -13.13
N ASP A 407 -7.79 -1.57 -14.04
CA ASP A 407 -8.38 -1.83 -15.35
C ASP A 407 -7.51 -2.74 -16.23
N ASP A 408 -6.21 -2.48 -16.31
CA ASP A 408 -5.26 -3.33 -17.05
C ASP A 408 -5.18 -4.73 -16.42
N PHE A 409 -5.02 -4.79 -15.09
CA PHE A 409 -4.97 -6.06 -14.35
C PHE A 409 -6.21 -6.91 -14.60
N TYR A 410 -7.40 -6.29 -14.57
CA TYR A 410 -8.66 -6.98 -14.78
C TYR A 410 -8.82 -7.46 -16.22
N THR A 411 -8.59 -6.58 -17.19
CA THR A 411 -8.79 -6.90 -18.61
C THR A 411 -7.85 -7.99 -19.10
N GLU A 412 -6.64 -8.06 -18.55
CA GLU A 412 -5.64 -9.07 -18.93
C GLU A 412 -5.83 -10.42 -18.26
N ASN A 413 -6.34 -10.47 -17.02
CA ASN A 413 -6.27 -11.66 -16.18
C ASN A 413 -7.63 -12.21 -15.73
N LEU A 414 -8.68 -11.38 -15.71
CA LEU A 414 -9.92 -11.68 -14.99
C LEU A 414 -11.16 -11.47 -15.87
N VAL A 415 -12.30 -11.87 -15.30
CA VAL A 415 -13.64 -11.62 -15.83
C VAL A 415 -14.58 -11.24 -14.68
N PRO A 416 -15.73 -10.61 -14.95
CA PRO A 416 -16.77 -10.42 -13.94
C PRO A 416 -17.13 -11.76 -13.26
N GLY A 417 -17.22 -11.76 -11.93
CA GLY A 417 -17.42 -12.93 -11.08
C GLY A 417 -16.12 -13.59 -10.57
N ALA A 418 -14.95 -13.10 -10.99
CA ALA A 418 -13.66 -13.62 -10.52
C ALA A 418 -13.43 -13.34 -9.02
N LEU A 419 -12.78 -14.28 -8.33
CA LEU A 419 -12.43 -14.14 -6.92
C LEU A 419 -11.01 -13.61 -6.73
N LEU A 420 -10.91 -12.44 -6.10
CA LEU A 420 -9.69 -11.75 -5.74
C LEU A 420 -9.34 -12.03 -4.27
N SER A 421 -8.06 -12.16 -3.96
CA SER A 421 -7.51 -12.06 -2.62
C SER A 421 -6.57 -10.86 -2.53
N ILE A 422 -6.80 -10.00 -1.54
CA ILE A 422 -5.97 -8.83 -1.28
C ILE A 422 -5.34 -9.00 0.09
N ARG A 423 -4.02 -8.82 0.17
CA ARG A 423 -3.25 -8.99 1.41
C ARG A 423 -2.45 -7.73 1.72
N ALA A 424 -2.58 -7.25 2.96
CA ALA A 424 -1.77 -6.17 3.48
C ALA A 424 -0.33 -6.64 3.72
N THR A 425 0.63 -5.79 3.35
CA THR A 425 2.06 -6.02 3.65
C THR A 425 2.48 -5.25 4.90
N GLU A 426 3.78 -5.32 5.25
CA GLU A 426 4.35 -4.50 6.31
C GLU A 426 4.39 -3.01 5.95
N ASN A 427 4.45 -2.68 4.66
CA ASN A 427 4.35 -1.31 4.17
C ASN A 427 2.88 -0.93 4.00
N ASP A 428 2.53 0.25 4.51
CA ASP A 428 1.15 0.70 4.56
C ASP A 428 0.59 1.19 3.20
N GLY A 429 1.46 1.45 2.23
CA GLY A 429 1.11 1.82 0.86
C GLY A 429 1.21 0.66 -0.14
N HIS A 430 1.57 -0.53 0.31
CA HIS A 430 1.86 -1.67 -0.56
C HIS A 430 1.01 -2.89 -0.20
N TYR A 431 0.34 -3.44 -1.21
CA TYR A 431 -0.60 -4.55 -1.09
C TYR A 431 -0.29 -5.61 -2.12
N VAL A 432 -0.57 -6.86 -1.78
CA VAL A 432 -0.48 -8.00 -2.70
C VAL A 432 -1.89 -8.36 -3.16
N VAL A 433 -2.10 -8.44 -4.47
CA VAL A 433 -3.34 -8.89 -5.09
C VAL A 433 -3.10 -10.21 -5.83
N GLU A 434 -3.91 -11.21 -5.51
CA GLU A 434 -3.87 -12.54 -6.11
C GLU A 434 -5.28 -12.89 -6.60
N TYR A 435 -5.39 -13.79 -7.57
CA TYR A 435 -6.65 -14.39 -7.99
C TYR A 435 -6.56 -15.90 -7.95
N VAL A 436 -7.70 -16.57 -7.81
CA VAL A 436 -7.75 -18.04 -7.85
C VAL A 436 -7.47 -18.48 -9.28
N ASN A 437 -6.48 -19.36 -9.49
CA ASN A 437 -6.24 -19.97 -10.81
C ASN A 437 -7.22 -21.12 -11.06
N ALA A 438 -7.71 -21.24 -12.29
CA ALA A 438 -8.59 -22.32 -12.72
C ALA A 438 -8.18 -22.84 -14.11
N ASP A 439 -8.78 -23.96 -14.51
CA ASP A 439 -8.59 -24.46 -15.87
C ASP A 439 -9.14 -23.46 -16.90
N SER A 440 -8.45 -23.34 -18.04
CA SER A 440 -8.88 -22.43 -19.09
C SER A 440 -10.22 -22.87 -19.67
N GLN A 441 -11.18 -21.95 -19.66
CA GLN A 441 -12.51 -22.12 -20.24
C GLN A 441 -12.84 -20.97 -21.18
N SER A 442 -13.80 -21.19 -22.08
CA SER A 442 -14.29 -20.19 -23.02
C SER A 442 -15.80 -20.16 -22.98
N GLN A 443 -16.35 -19.00 -22.67
CA GLN A 443 -17.79 -18.77 -22.59
C GLN A 443 -18.15 -17.45 -23.26
N ARG A 444 -19.43 -17.25 -23.60
CA ARG A 444 -19.91 -15.98 -24.13
C ARG A 444 -20.35 -15.09 -22.97
N LEU A 445 -19.53 -14.10 -22.64
CA LEU A 445 -19.72 -13.23 -21.48
C LEU A 445 -20.23 -11.85 -21.90
N LEU A 446 -20.96 -11.21 -20.99
CA LEU A 446 -21.42 -9.83 -21.15
C LEU A 446 -20.22 -8.89 -21.21
N GLU A 447 -20.22 -8.00 -22.20
CA GLU A 447 -19.28 -6.90 -22.34
C GLU A 447 -20.03 -5.62 -22.73
N LEU A 448 -19.47 -4.45 -22.39
CA LEU A 448 -20.00 -3.17 -22.82
C LEU A 448 -19.27 -2.71 -24.10
N GLU A 449 -19.99 -2.60 -25.21
CA GLU A 449 -19.43 -2.02 -26.43
C GLU A 449 -19.34 -0.49 -26.30
N GLU A 450 -18.17 0.03 -25.95
CA GLU A 450 -17.95 1.46 -25.67
C GLU A 450 -18.41 2.39 -26.79
N ARG A 451 -18.20 2.01 -28.05
CA ARG A 451 -18.57 2.84 -29.22
C ARG A 451 -20.07 3.03 -29.38
N ARG A 452 -20.85 2.00 -29.05
CA ARG A 452 -22.31 1.99 -29.23
C ARG A 452 -23.06 2.17 -27.93
N GLN A 453 -22.36 2.08 -26.79
CA GLN A 453 -22.92 2.10 -25.44
C GLN A 453 -24.06 1.08 -25.33
N ARG A 454 -23.76 -0.17 -25.70
CA ARG A 454 -24.69 -1.30 -25.66
C ARG A 454 -24.01 -2.52 -25.10
N TYR A 455 -24.75 -3.31 -24.34
CA TYR A 455 -24.30 -4.61 -23.89
C TYR A 455 -24.29 -5.62 -25.04
N VAL A 456 -23.23 -6.42 -25.11
CA VAL A 456 -23.03 -7.45 -26.13
C VAL A 456 -22.40 -8.68 -25.51
N PHE A 457 -22.70 -9.86 -26.04
CA PHE A 457 -22.06 -11.10 -25.60
C PHE A 457 -20.94 -11.52 -26.54
N ARG A 458 -19.71 -11.61 -26.01
CA ARG A 458 -18.53 -12.01 -26.78
C ARG A 458 -17.91 -13.29 -26.23
N PRO A 459 -17.33 -14.14 -27.10
CA PRO A 459 -16.52 -15.27 -26.65
C PRO A 459 -15.27 -14.75 -25.91
N THR A 460 -15.19 -15.04 -24.63
CA THR A 460 -14.10 -14.64 -23.74
C THR A 460 -13.46 -15.90 -23.17
N SER A 461 -12.14 -16.01 -23.29
CA SER A 461 -11.36 -17.11 -22.72
C SER A 461 -10.70 -16.62 -21.44
N PHE A 462 -10.85 -17.37 -20.35
CA PHE A 462 -10.32 -17.01 -19.04
C PHE A 462 -9.84 -18.27 -18.28
N ALA A 463 -8.94 -18.07 -17.33
CA ALA A 463 -8.32 -19.14 -16.53
C ALA A 463 -8.27 -18.77 -15.03
N CYS A 464 -9.24 -17.98 -14.58
CA CYS A 464 -9.42 -17.61 -13.18
C CYS A 464 -10.63 -18.31 -12.57
N GLY A 465 -10.60 -18.54 -11.26
CA GLY A 465 -11.71 -19.04 -10.47
C GLY A 465 -12.81 -17.99 -10.40
N VAL A 466 -14.01 -18.40 -10.73
CA VAL A 466 -15.20 -17.55 -10.78
C VAL A 466 -16.30 -18.14 -9.90
N ILE A 467 -17.17 -17.26 -9.41
CA ILE A 467 -18.45 -17.67 -8.82
C ILE A 467 -19.48 -17.75 -9.94
N ASP A 468 -20.03 -18.94 -10.17
CA ASP A 468 -20.92 -19.21 -11.29
C ASP A 468 -22.17 -18.31 -11.27
N GLU A 469 -22.71 -17.99 -10.10
CA GLU A 469 -23.86 -17.09 -9.95
C GLU A 469 -23.56 -15.64 -10.34
N ALA A 470 -22.29 -15.22 -10.26
CA ALA A 470 -21.84 -13.89 -10.65
C ALA A 470 -21.36 -13.83 -12.12
N LEU A 471 -21.28 -14.97 -12.81
CA LEU A 471 -20.82 -15.05 -14.18
C LEU A 471 -21.95 -14.66 -15.16
N LEU A 472 -21.73 -13.59 -15.91
CA LEU A 472 -22.74 -13.01 -16.79
C LEU A 472 -22.73 -13.66 -18.18
N THR A 473 -23.16 -14.92 -18.25
CA THR A 473 -23.21 -15.72 -19.48
C THR A 473 -24.41 -15.41 -20.36
N GLU A 474 -24.28 -15.60 -21.68
CA GLU A 474 -25.39 -15.39 -22.63
C GLU A 474 -26.62 -16.28 -22.33
N GLU A 475 -26.42 -17.49 -21.80
CA GLU A 475 -27.51 -18.42 -21.49
C GLU A 475 -28.49 -17.84 -20.44
N LEU A 476 -27.95 -17.25 -19.38
CA LEU A 476 -28.73 -16.71 -18.27
C LEU A 476 -29.13 -15.25 -18.50
N TRP A 477 -28.34 -14.49 -19.27
CA TRP A 477 -28.46 -13.03 -19.37
C TRP A 477 -28.78 -12.52 -20.78
N SER A 478 -29.26 -13.40 -21.68
CA SER A 478 -29.56 -13.08 -23.08
C SER A 478 -30.44 -11.84 -23.30
N SER A 479 -31.32 -11.51 -22.35
CA SER A 479 -32.21 -10.35 -22.40
C SER A 479 -31.47 -9.00 -22.39
N LEU A 480 -30.23 -8.95 -21.90
CA LEU A 480 -29.39 -7.75 -21.93
C LEU A 480 -28.75 -7.50 -23.30
N ASN A 481 -28.81 -8.45 -24.24
CA ASN A 481 -28.12 -8.31 -25.51
C ASN A 481 -28.69 -7.15 -26.34
N GLY A 482 -27.83 -6.18 -26.65
CA GLY A 482 -28.19 -4.97 -27.40
C GLY A 482 -28.87 -3.90 -26.54
N GLU A 483 -29.14 -4.15 -25.25
CA GLU A 483 -29.67 -3.14 -24.35
C GLU A 483 -28.65 -2.04 -24.07
N LYS A 484 -29.16 -0.85 -23.74
CA LYS A 484 -28.31 0.26 -23.31
C LYS A 484 -28.15 0.26 -21.79
N PRO A 485 -26.97 0.65 -21.29
CA PRO A 485 -26.82 0.96 -19.87
C PRO A 485 -27.88 1.99 -19.43
N LEU A 486 -28.37 1.87 -18.19
CA LEU A 486 -29.34 2.80 -17.62
C LEU A 486 -28.78 4.23 -17.64
N ASP A 487 -29.67 5.21 -17.80
CA ASP A 487 -29.29 6.62 -17.75
C ASP A 487 -29.00 7.06 -16.32
N GLU A 488 -28.18 8.10 -16.19
CA GLU A 488 -27.68 8.62 -14.91
C GLU A 488 -28.81 9.02 -13.94
N LYS A 489 -29.95 9.51 -14.45
CA LYS A 489 -31.09 9.88 -13.59
C LYS A 489 -31.70 8.65 -12.93
N THR A 490 -31.79 7.54 -13.67
CA THR A 490 -32.33 6.27 -13.17
C THR A 490 -31.35 5.62 -12.20
N ARG A 491 -30.05 5.58 -12.53
CA ARG A 491 -29.00 4.99 -11.64
C ARG A 491 -28.95 5.61 -10.25
N ARG A 492 -29.22 6.91 -10.14
CA ARG A 492 -29.22 7.62 -8.86
C ARG A 492 -30.28 7.13 -7.87
N ARG A 493 -31.33 6.45 -8.34
CA ARG A 493 -32.45 5.95 -7.53
C ARG A 493 -32.35 4.43 -7.40
N PRO A 494 -31.79 3.90 -6.30
CA PRO A 494 -31.57 2.47 -6.12
C PRO A 494 -32.83 1.64 -6.36
N GLU A 495 -33.99 2.09 -5.86
CA GLU A 495 -35.26 1.39 -5.97
C GLU A 495 -35.71 1.27 -7.44
N THR A 496 -35.46 2.32 -8.23
CA THR A 496 -35.76 2.31 -9.67
C THR A 496 -34.81 1.38 -10.43
N VAL A 497 -33.54 1.28 -10.02
CA VAL A 497 -32.58 0.34 -10.61
C VAL A 497 -33.03 -1.10 -10.36
N VAL A 498 -33.46 -1.42 -9.13
CA VAL A 498 -33.99 -2.75 -8.77
C VAL A 498 -35.22 -3.09 -9.63
N ALA A 499 -36.19 -2.17 -9.74
CA ALA A 499 -37.38 -2.34 -10.58
C ALA A 499 -37.02 -2.60 -12.06
N MET A 500 -36.14 -1.78 -12.65
CA MET A 500 -35.70 -1.95 -14.04
C MET A 500 -34.93 -3.26 -14.25
N THR A 501 -34.23 -3.74 -13.20
CA THR A 501 -33.53 -5.03 -13.25
C THR A 501 -34.54 -6.16 -13.34
N PHE A 502 -35.59 -6.16 -12.50
CA PHE A 502 -36.70 -7.13 -12.61
C PHE A 502 -37.32 -7.15 -14.01
N GLU A 503 -37.59 -5.99 -14.61
CA GLU A 503 -38.17 -5.91 -15.95
C GLU A 503 -37.24 -6.48 -17.04
N ARG A 504 -35.92 -6.40 -16.84
CA ARG A 504 -34.91 -6.87 -17.81
C ARG A 504 -34.60 -8.36 -17.69
N ILE A 505 -34.50 -8.89 -16.47
CA ILE A 505 -34.01 -10.27 -16.24
C ILE A 505 -35.05 -11.19 -15.59
N GLY A 506 -36.09 -10.62 -14.98
CA GLY A 506 -37.08 -11.38 -14.25
C GLY A 506 -37.98 -12.21 -15.17
N LYS A 507 -38.42 -13.36 -14.66
CA LYS A 507 -39.39 -14.22 -15.33
C LYS A 507 -40.80 -13.71 -15.05
N THR A 508 -41.63 -13.62 -16.07
CA THR A 508 -43.04 -13.26 -15.89
C THR A 508 -43.81 -14.43 -15.29
N PHE A 509 -44.65 -14.17 -14.26
CA PHE A 509 -45.50 -15.20 -13.65
C PHE A 509 -47.00 -14.93 -13.86
N GLU A 510 -47.83 -15.96 -13.63
CA GLU A 510 -49.29 -15.87 -13.75
C GLU A 510 -49.86 -14.96 -12.67
N GLY A 511 -50.20 -13.72 -13.03
CA GLY A 511 -50.64 -12.68 -12.10
C GLY A 511 -50.24 -11.26 -12.52
N GLY A 512 -49.28 -11.15 -13.45
CA GLY A 512 -48.71 -9.87 -13.86
C GLY A 512 -47.60 -9.45 -12.90
N GLY A 513 -46.39 -9.29 -13.42
CA GLY A 513 -45.20 -9.03 -12.61
C GLY A 513 -44.02 -9.91 -13.02
N PHE A 514 -42.93 -9.77 -12.29
CA PHE A 514 -41.65 -10.43 -12.52
C PHE A 514 -41.19 -11.14 -11.26
N THR A 515 -40.53 -12.28 -11.40
CA THR A 515 -39.86 -13.01 -10.32
C THR A 515 -38.40 -13.27 -10.68
N ALA A 516 -37.50 -13.15 -9.71
CA ALA A 516 -36.08 -13.44 -9.85
C ALA A 516 -35.49 -13.83 -8.49
N SER A 517 -34.44 -14.65 -8.52
CA SER A 517 -33.71 -15.02 -7.30
C SER A 517 -32.86 -13.86 -6.80
N PHE A 518 -32.59 -13.83 -5.48
CA PHE A 518 -31.75 -12.79 -4.90
C PHE A 518 -30.36 -12.70 -5.56
N ALA A 519 -29.71 -13.83 -5.81
CA ALA A 519 -28.39 -13.87 -6.44
C ALA A 519 -28.41 -13.29 -7.87
N GLN A 520 -29.45 -13.60 -8.65
CA GLN A 520 -29.64 -13.02 -9.99
C GLN A 520 -29.91 -11.52 -9.91
N LEU A 521 -30.74 -11.07 -8.98
CA LEU A 521 -30.98 -9.65 -8.78
C LEU A 521 -29.70 -8.92 -8.38
N LEU A 522 -28.93 -9.46 -7.44
CA LEU A 522 -27.68 -8.88 -6.97
C LEU A 522 -26.66 -8.73 -8.12
N ALA A 523 -26.46 -9.78 -8.92
CA ALA A 523 -25.60 -9.70 -10.09
C ALA A 523 -26.13 -8.68 -11.12
N GLY A 524 -27.45 -8.63 -11.32
CA GLY A 524 -28.09 -7.76 -12.31
C GLY A 524 -28.03 -6.28 -11.97
N VAL A 525 -28.28 -5.91 -10.71
CA VAL A 525 -28.17 -4.51 -10.27
C VAL A 525 -26.71 -4.03 -10.34
N ASN A 526 -25.76 -4.90 -10.00
CA ASN A 526 -24.32 -4.67 -10.06
C ASN A 526 -23.73 -4.59 -11.49
N ILE A 527 -24.56 -4.74 -12.53
CA ILE A 527 -24.18 -4.35 -13.91
C ILE A 527 -24.26 -2.83 -14.07
N GLU A 528 -25.26 -2.20 -13.45
CA GLU A 528 -25.59 -0.79 -13.66
C GLU A 528 -25.01 0.14 -12.59
N ARG A 529 -24.98 -0.33 -11.34
CA ARG A 529 -24.54 0.41 -10.17
C ARG A 529 -24.08 -0.56 -9.07
N PRO A 530 -23.07 -0.22 -8.24
CA PRO A 530 -22.70 -1.04 -7.09
C PRO A 530 -23.84 -1.17 -6.07
N PHE A 531 -24.09 -2.39 -5.61
CA PHE A 531 -25.00 -2.75 -4.53
C PHE A 531 -24.33 -3.79 -3.62
N SER A 532 -24.43 -3.60 -2.31
CA SER A 532 -24.21 -4.67 -1.33
C SER A 532 -25.45 -5.56 -1.20
N GLU A 533 -25.27 -6.73 -0.60
CA GLU A 533 -26.39 -7.58 -0.21
C GLU A 533 -27.33 -6.86 0.78
N THR A 534 -26.75 -6.13 1.74
CA THR A 534 -27.48 -5.40 2.76
C THR A 534 -28.38 -4.32 2.17
N LEU A 535 -27.87 -3.52 1.22
CA LEU A 535 -28.64 -2.50 0.53
C LEU A 535 -29.76 -3.12 -0.31
N LEU A 536 -29.47 -4.19 -1.04
CA LEU A 536 -30.50 -4.83 -1.88
C LEU A 536 -31.63 -5.41 -1.01
N ARG A 537 -31.29 -6.09 0.08
CA ARG A 537 -32.29 -6.64 1.02
C ARG A 537 -33.09 -5.54 1.69
N SER A 538 -32.46 -4.44 2.11
CA SER A 538 -33.19 -3.32 2.74
C SER A 538 -34.25 -2.75 1.80
N ILE A 539 -33.93 -2.56 0.52
CA ILE A 539 -34.87 -2.08 -0.51
C ILE A 539 -35.98 -3.10 -0.76
N LEU A 540 -35.66 -4.38 -0.88
CA LEU A 540 -36.65 -5.42 -1.19
C LEU A 540 -37.62 -5.70 -0.03
N GLU A 541 -37.17 -5.54 1.22
CA GLU A 541 -37.93 -5.92 2.42
C GLU A 541 -38.60 -4.74 3.13
N HIS A 542 -38.10 -3.52 2.94
CA HIS A 542 -38.62 -2.29 3.57
C HIS A 542 -39.24 -1.33 2.54
N ASP A 543 -39.77 -1.86 1.44
CA ASP A 543 -40.45 -1.06 0.43
C ASP A 543 -41.82 -0.59 0.91
N ASP A 544 -41.93 0.71 1.17
CA ASP A 544 -43.18 1.36 1.55
C ASP A 544 -44.23 1.34 0.42
N THR A 545 -43.81 1.13 -0.84
CA THR A 545 -44.74 1.14 -1.97
C THR A 545 -45.49 -0.18 -2.15
N GLY A 546 -44.98 -1.28 -1.57
CA GLY A 546 -45.53 -2.63 -1.74
C GLY A 546 -45.33 -3.18 -3.15
N ALA A 547 -44.39 -2.62 -3.91
CA ALA A 547 -44.05 -3.07 -5.26
C ALA A 547 -43.13 -4.30 -5.25
N PHE A 548 -42.32 -4.46 -4.19
CA PHE A 548 -41.48 -5.63 -3.97
C PHE A 548 -42.06 -6.54 -2.87
N ALA A 549 -41.97 -7.86 -3.08
CA ALA A 549 -42.37 -8.83 -2.08
C ALA A 549 -41.51 -10.09 -2.16
N LYS A 550 -41.15 -10.66 -1.01
CA LYS A 550 -40.50 -11.97 -0.92
C LYS A 550 -41.48 -13.07 -1.28
N ASP A 551 -41.08 -13.98 -2.17
CA ASP A 551 -41.90 -15.14 -2.53
C ASP A 551 -41.95 -16.12 -1.33
N PRO A 552 -43.15 -16.48 -0.82
CA PRO A 552 -43.28 -17.43 0.27
C PRO A 552 -42.89 -18.87 -0.10
N ASP A 553 -42.91 -19.22 -1.39
CA ASP A 553 -42.70 -20.58 -1.87
C ASP A 553 -41.26 -20.84 -2.39
N GLY A 554 -40.49 -19.77 -2.65
CA GLY A 554 -39.12 -19.83 -3.19
C GLY A 554 -38.01 -19.69 -2.13
N PRO A 555 -36.88 -20.41 -2.26
CA PRO A 555 -35.74 -20.31 -1.33
C PRO A 555 -34.89 -19.07 -1.62
N ASP A 556 -35.43 -17.88 -1.33
CA ASP A 556 -34.84 -16.54 -1.57
C ASP A 556 -35.15 -15.91 -2.94
N ASP A 557 -36.35 -16.17 -3.46
CA ASP A 557 -36.91 -15.48 -4.62
C ASP A 557 -37.71 -14.24 -4.21
N TYR A 558 -37.66 -13.22 -5.06
CA TYR A 558 -38.40 -11.97 -4.88
C TYR A 558 -39.25 -11.67 -6.10
N THR A 559 -40.35 -10.96 -5.88
CA THR A 559 -41.33 -10.57 -6.90
C THR A 559 -41.43 -9.07 -7.00
N TYR A 560 -41.71 -8.59 -8.23
CA TYR A 560 -41.95 -7.19 -8.55
C TYR A 560 -43.23 -7.05 -9.37
N ILE A 561 -44.14 -6.18 -8.94
CA ILE A 561 -45.37 -5.87 -9.66
C ILE A 561 -45.34 -4.38 -10.09
N PRO A 562 -45.16 -4.09 -11.40
CA PRO A 562 -45.14 -2.71 -11.89
C PRO A 562 -46.45 -1.99 -11.60
N GLY A 563 -46.37 -0.80 -11.01
CA GLY A 563 -47.52 0.09 -10.87
C GLY A 563 -48.50 -0.30 -9.76
N ASN A 564 -48.04 -0.97 -8.70
CA ASN A 564 -48.81 -1.11 -7.45
C ASN A 564 -48.39 -0.01 -6.45
N PRO A 565 -48.92 1.23 -6.53
CA PRO A 565 -48.87 2.12 -5.38
C PRO A 565 -49.89 1.59 -4.36
N ALA A 566 -49.43 1.23 -3.16
CA ALA A 566 -50.32 1.08 -2.00
C ALA A 566 -51.15 2.35 -1.76
#